data_AF-A0A358R121-F1
#
_entry.id   AF-A0A358R121-F1
#
_cell.length_a   1.000
_cell.length_b   1.000
_cell.length_c   1.000
_cell.angle_alpha   90.00
_cell.angle_beta   90.00
_cell.angle_gamma   90.00
#
_symmetry.space_group_name_H-M   'P 1'
#
loop_
_entity.id
_entity.type
_entity.pdbx_description
1 polymer ?
#
loop_
_entity_poly.entity_id
_entity_poly.type
_entity_poly.pdbx_seq_one_letter_code
_entity_poly.pdbx_strand_id
1 'polypeptide(L)'
;MVSIGDYGTIPETATVFEAIKALRQSFHRDGKAWYGHRTVVVLDSRGKLTGILTLRGLLRAAGFRELDEDKGLKAESWGWYYTSQLREEMGIKVRDIMRPIELATVKSDTPVTEVAQALLRYGVNSLPVFRANELVGIVRTLDVFMVIDEYFK
;
A
#
# COMPACT_ATOMS: atom_id res chain seq x y z
N MET A 1 5.87 -14.39 2.53
CA MET A 1 5.71 -13.28 1.55
C MET A 1 4.78 -13.71 0.44
N VAL A 2 4.25 -12.77 -0.33
CA VAL A 2 3.43 -13.03 -1.52
C VAL A 2 4.23 -12.72 -2.78
N SER A 3 4.07 -13.53 -3.84
CA SER A 3 4.74 -13.34 -5.13
C SER A 3 4.32 -12.03 -5.78
N ILE A 4 5.24 -11.35 -6.47
CA ILE A 4 4.92 -10.11 -7.17
C ILE A 4 3.87 -10.29 -8.28
N GLY A 5 3.81 -11.47 -8.90
CA GLY A 5 2.85 -11.80 -9.96
C GLY A 5 1.40 -11.85 -9.49
N ASP A 6 1.16 -11.94 -8.18
CA ASP A 6 -0.18 -11.96 -7.61
C ASP A 6 -0.74 -10.54 -7.42
N TYR A 7 0.11 -9.51 -7.46
CA TYR A 7 -0.28 -8.12 -7.30
C TYR A 7 -0.72 -7.49 -8.62
N GLY A 8 -1.81 -6.72 -8.57
CA GLY A 8 -2.21 -5.85 -9.68
C GLY A 8 -1.23 -4.69 -9.85
N THR A 9 -1.09 -4.21 -11.09
CA THR A 9 -0.27 -3.06 -11.45
C THR A 9 -1.14 -1.85 -11.79
N ILE A 10 -0.59 -0.64 -11.65
CA ILE A 10 -1.22 0.61 -12.06
C ILE A 10 -0.17 1.63 -12.54
N PRO A 11 -0.44 2.42 -13.59
CA PRO A 11 0.45 3.52 -13.98
C PRO A 11 0.53 4.61 -12.92
N GLU A 12 1.70 5.23 -12.77
CA GLU A 12 1.90 6.35 -11.83
C GLU A 12 1.08 7.61 -12.20
N THR A 13 0.69 7.72 -13.47
CA THR A 13 -0.17 8.78 -14.03
C THR A 13 -1.67 8.50 -13.89
N ALA A 14 -2.05 7.32 -13.38
CA ALA A 14 -3.44 7.00 -13.10
C ALA A 14 -3.98 7.87 -11.98
N THR A 15 -5.28 8.04 -11.94
CA THR A 15 -6.00 8.75 -10.88
C THR A 15 -6.15 7.88 -9.64
N VAL A 16 -6.34 8.52 -8.49
CA VAL A 16 -6.71 7.83 -7.25
C VAL A 16 -8.00 7.02 -7.40
N PHE A 17 -8.95 7.49 -8.21
CA PHE A 17 -10.20 6.76 -8.48
C PHE A 17 -9.96 5.44 -9.22
N GLU A 18 -9.14 5.47 -10.27
CA GLU A 18 -8.72 4.26 -10.99
C GLU A 18 -8.00 3.29 -10.06
N ALA A 19 -7.16 3.80 -9.15
CA ALA A 19 -6.49 2.98 -8.13
C ALA A 19 -7.46 2.31 -7.15
N ILE A 20 -8.48 3.02 -6.67
CA ILE A 20 -9.54 2.45 -5.83
C ILE A 20 -10.28 1.34 -6.58
N LYS A 21 -10.60 1.55 -7.87
CA LYS A 21 -11.27 0.55 -8.71
C LYS A 21 -10.39 -0.69 -8.88
N ALA A 22 -9.10 -0.51 -9.18
CA ALA A 22 -8.13 -1.60 -9.34
C ALA A 22 -8.00 -2.44 -8.07
N LEU A 23 -7.83 -1.81 -6.90
CA LEU A 23 -7.77 -2.50 -5.62
C LEU A 23 -9.09 -3.20 -5.27
N ARG A 24 -10.25 -2.57 -5.55
CA ARG A 24 -11.54 -3.21 -5.31
C ARG A 24 -11.70 -4.48 -6.13
N GLN A 25 -11.27 -4.47 -7.39
CA GLN A 25 -11.31 -5.64 -8.27
C GLN A 25 -10.37 -6.76 -7.81
N SER A 26 -9.20 -6.44 -7.24
CA SER A 26 -8.29 -7.47 -6.72
C SER A 26 -8.86 -8.24 -5.53
N PHE A 27 -9.82 -7.68 -4.77
CA PHE A 27 -10.51 -8.40 -3.68
C PHE A 27 -11.52 -9.46 -4.14
N HIS A 28 -11.98 -9.40 -5.39
CA HIS A 28 -13.07 -10.25 -5.88
C HIS A 28 -12.60 -11.45 -6.72
N ARG A 29 -11.28 -11.69 -6.85
CA ARG A 29 -10.75 -12.66 -7.80
C ARG A 29 -11.06 -14.13 -7.50
N ASP A 30 -11.29 -14.54 -6.25
CA ASP A 30 -11.27 -15.98 -5.90
C ASP A 30 -12.51 -16.55 -5.18
N GLY A 31 -13.66 -15.87 -5.16
CA GLY A 31 -14.92 -16.44 -4.63
C GLY A 31 -14.91 -16.87 -3.14
N LYS A 32 -13.80 -16.65 -2.44
CA LYS A 32 -13.61 -16.87 -0.99
C LYS A 32 -13.48 -15.51 -0.30
N ALA A 33 -13.80 -15.47 0.99
CA ALA A 33 -13.83 -14.27 1.82
C ALA A 33 -12.62 -13.34 1.60
N TRP A 34 -12.83 -12.12 1.08
CA TRP A 34 -11.91 -10.97 1.11
C TRP A 34 -10.38 -11.25 1.12
N TYR A 35 -9.85 -12.04 0.17
CA TYR A 35 -8.41 -12.37 0.07
C TYR A 35 -7.59 -11.52 -0.91
N GLY A 36 -8.11 -10.39 -1.38
CA GLY A 36 -7.32 -9.49 -2.24
C GLY A 36 -6.13 -8.84 -1.54
N HIS A 37 -5.08 -8.59 -2.30
CA HIS A 37 -3.94 -7.84 -1.80
C HIS A 37 -4.32 -6.37 -1.57
N ARG A 38 -3.98 -5.83 -0.39
CA ARG A 38 -4.22 -4.42 -0.01
C ARG A 38 -3.20 -3.47 -0.62
N THR A 39 -2.61 -3.84 -1.76
CA THR A 39 -1.51 -3.13 -2.42
C THR A 39 -1.60 -3.36 -3.92
N VAL A 40 -1.28 -2.33 -4.69
CA VAL A 40 -0.99 -2.41 -6.13
C VAL A 40 0.42 -1.86 -6.39
N VAL A 41 1.05 -2.42 -7.41
CA VAL A 41 2.39 -2.06 -7.87
C VAL A 41 2.29 -0.88 -8.82
N VAL A 42 3.11 0.14 -8.63
CA VAL A 42 3.09 1.35 -9.47
C VAL A 42 4.23 1.32 -10.48
N LEU A 43 3.89 1.57 -11.74
CA LEU A 43 4.83 1.55 -12.87
C LEU A 43 4.91 2.92 -13.57
N ASP A 44 6.09 3.29 -14.06
CA ASP A 44 6.28 4.42 -14.99
C ASP A 44 5.78 4.09 -16.41
N SER A 45 5.88 5.07 -17.31
CA SER A 45 5.48 4.92 -18.72
C SER A 45 6.29 3.88 -19.51
N ARG A 46 7.44 3.43 -19.00
CA ARG A 46 8.29 2.39 -19.60
C ARG A 46 8.06 1.02 -18.95
N GLY A 47 7.09 0.90 -18.04
CA GLY A 47 6.82 -0.32 -17.29
C GLY A 47 7.81 -0.57 -16.15
N LYS A 48 8.64 0.40 -15.79
CA LYS A 48 9.56 0.28 -14.66
C LYS A 48 8.81 0.50 -13.35
N LEU A 49 9.09 -0.35 -12.36
CA LEU A 49 8.64 -0.20 -10.98
C LEU A 49 9.11 1.13 -10.37
N THR A 50 8.18 1.98 -9.94
CA THR A 50 8.47 3.26 -9.28
C THR A 50 7.93 3.35 -7.85
N GLY A 51 6.91 2.55 -7.51
CA GLY A 51 6.35 2.59 -6.17
C GLY A 51 5.38 1.48 -5.88
N ILE A 52 4.79 1.56 -4.69
CA ILE A 52 3.61 0.79 -4.33
C ILE A 52 2.54 1.71 -3.78
N LEU A 53 1.29 1.39 -4.07
CA LEU A 53 0.14 2.08 -3.50
C LEU A 53 -0.64 1.10 -2.63
N THR A 54 -0.83 1.47 -1.36
CA THR A 54 -1.51 0.63 -0.37
C THR A 54 -2.91 1.15 -0.09
N LEU A 55 -3.80 0.27 0.40
CA LEU A 55 -5.11 0.68 0.92
C LEU A 55 -4.97 1.77 2.00
N ARG A 56 -3.95 1.66 2.87
CA ARG A 56 -3.64 2.70 3.87
C ARG A 56 -3.28 4.03 3.20
N GLY A 57 -2.48 4.02 2.13
CA GLY A 57 -2.15 5.22 1.36
C GLY A 57 -3.40 5.87 0.75
N LEU A 58 -4.31 5.07 0.20
CA LEU A 58 -5.60 5.54 -0.31
C LEU A 58 -6.50 6.14 0.78
N LEU A 59 -6.59 5.50 1.95
CA LEU A 59 -7.36 6.03 3.08
C LEU A 59 -6.76 7.36 3.58
N ARG A 60 -5.43 7.46 3.62
CA ARG A 60 -4.76 8.72 3.95
C ARG A 60 -5.06 9.81 2.94
N ALA A 61 -4.99 9.50 1.64
CA ALA A 61 -5.32 10.44 0.56
C ALA A 61 -6.80 10.83 0.54
N ALA A 62 -7.69 9.98 1.06
CA ALA A 62 -9.10 10.29 1.20
C ALA A 62 -9.40 11.25 2.36
N GLY A 63 -8.42 11.63 3.20
CA GLY A 63 -8.64 12.55 4.33
C GLY A 63 -8.98 11.86 5.65
N PHE A 64 -8.81 10.54 5.77
CA PHE A 64 -9.04 9.82 7.04
C PHE A 64 -7.89 9.98 8.06
N ARG A 65 -6.84 10.77 7.77
CA ARG A 65 -5.73 11.02 8.73
C ARG A 65 -6.11 11.93 9.88
N GLU A 66 -7.04 12.86 9.68
CA GLU A 66 -7.39 13.88 10.66
C GLU A 66 -8.33 13.39 11.78
N LEU A 67 -8.81 12.15 11.70
CA LEU A 67 -9.65 11.55 12.74
C LEU A 67 -8.84 10.97 13.92
N ASP A 68 -7.53 10.79 13.77
CA ASP A 68 -6.70 10.03 14.73
C ASP A 68 -5.78 10.92 15.58
N GLU A 69 -5.46 12.15 15.13
CA GLU A 69 -4.44 13.00 15.79
C GLU A 69 -4.98 14.29 16.42
N ASP A 70 -6.29 14.61 16.33
CA ASP A 70 -6.80 15.84 16.94
C ASP A 70 -8.21 15.73 17.54
N LYS A 71 -8.32 15.90 18.86
CA LYS A 71 -9.60 16.08 19.57
C LYS A 71 -10.14 17.52 19.49
N GLY A 72 -9.48 18.43 18.77
CA GLY A 72 -9.79 19.87 18.79
C GLY A 72 -9.79 20.61 17.46
N LEU A 73 -9.32 20.03 16.34
CA LEU A 73 -9.25 20.78 15.07
C LEU A 73 -10.51 20.63 14.20
N LYS A 74 -11.41 21.61 14.42
CA LYS A 74 -12.30 22.27 13.46
C LYS A 74 -12.86 21.40 12.32
N ALA A 75 -14.04 20.86 12.61
CA ALA A 75 -15.03 20.33 11.67
C ALA A 75 -15.43 21.26 10.50
N GLU A 76 -14.88 22.47 10.40
CA GLU A 76 -15.36 23.52 9.48
C GLU A 76 -14.51 23.72 8.22
N SER A 77 -13.34 23.09 8.08
CA SER A 77 -12.51 23.25 6.87
C SER A 77 -12.47 22.00 5.98
N TRP A 78 -12.89 20.84 6.49
CA TRP A 78 -12.74 19.56 5.79
C TRP A 78 -14.07 18.82 5.58
N GLY A 79 -15.12 19.18 6.34
CA GLY A 79 -16.48 18.69 6.11
C GLY A 79 -17.07 19.08 4.75
N TRP A 80 -16.64 20.21 4.17
CA TRP A 80 -17.04 20.64 2.82
C TRP A 80 -16.28 19.92 1.70
N TYR A 81 -15.07 19.42 1.95
CA TYR A 81 -14.31 18.61 0.98
C TYR A 81 -14.96 17.23 0.71
N TYR A 82 -15.91 16.84 1.55
CA TYR A 82 -16.62 15.56 1.48
C TYR A 82 -18.01 15.63 0.81
N THR A 83 -18.47 16.80 0.34
CA THR A 83 -19.72 16.88 -0.42
C THR A 83 -19.51 16.41 -1.87
N SER A 84 -19.74 15.11 -2.06
CA SER A 84 -20.44 14.41 -3.17
C SER A 84 -20.18 14.71 -4.66
N GLN A 85 -19.42 15.73 -5.07
CA GLN A 85 -19.27 16.11 -6.48
C GLN A 85 -17.82 16.42 -6.93
N LEU A 86 -16.84 16.55 -6.03
CA LEU A 86 -15.46 16.98 -6.38
C LEU A 86 -14.46 15.83 -6.61
N ARG A 87 -14.83 14.57 -6.40
CA ARG A 87 -13.88 13.44 -6.46
C ARG A 87 -13.45 13.00 -7.86
N GLU A 88 -14.22 13.31 -8.91
CA GLU A 88 -13.79 13.09 -10.30
C GLU A 88 -12.84 14.20 -10.80
N GLU A 89 -12.96 15.42 -10.27
CA GLU A 89 -12.23 16.60 -10.75
C GLU A 89 -10.85 16.81 -10.10
N MET A 90 -10.59 16.21 -8.94
CA MET A 90 -9.39 16.50 -8.14
C MET A 90 -8.05 16.09 -8.78
N GLY A 91 -8.04 15.34 -9.89
CA GLY A 91 -6.84 15.11 -10.71
C GLY A 91 -5.63 14.46 -10.02
N ILE A 92 -5.73 14.11 -8.73
CA ILE A 92 -4.64 13.55 -7.93
C ILE A 92 -4.19 12.25 -8.59
N LYS A 93 -2.89 12.18 -8.85
CA LYS A 93 -2.27 11.05 -9.51
C LYS A 93 -1.73 10.07 -8.47
N VAL A 94 -1.65 8.80 -8.87
CA VAL A 94 -1.07 7.74 -8.05
C VAL A 94 0.34 8.13 -7.58
N ARG A 95 1.16 8.73 -8.45
CA ARG A 95 2.50 9.20 -8.10
C ARG A 95 2.54 10.19 -6.93
N ASP A 96 1.47 10.94 -6.71
CA ASP A 96 1.42 11.99 -5.68
C ASP A 96 1.17 11.39 -4.27
N ILE A 97 0.66 10.15 -4.21
CA ILE A 97 0.27 9.49 -2.95
C ILE A 97 0.91 8.10 -2.74
N MET A 98 1.57 7.56 -3.76
CA MET A 98 2.26 6.28 -3.65
C MET A 98 3.46 6.37 -2.71
N ARG A 99 3.87 5.22 -2.17
CA ARG A 99 5.17 5.11 -1.52
C ARG A 99 6.23 4.82 -2.60
N PRO A 100 7.28 5.64 -2.73
CA PRO A 100 8.42 5.30 -3.59
C PRO A 100 8.99 3.94 -3.22
N ILE A 101 9.39 3.16 -4.23
CA ILE A 101 9.72 1.76 -4.03
C ILE A 101 10.90 1.57 -3.08
N GLU A 102 11.90 2.46 -3.17
CA GLU A 102 13.15 2.44 -2.44
C GLU A 102 13.04 2.84 -0.96
N LEU A 103 11.92 3.45 -0.55
CA LEU A 103 11.80 4.08 0.76
C LEU A 103 11.87 3.07 1.93
N ALA A 104 11.35 1.86 1.73
CA ALA A 104 11.37 0.81 2.73
C ALA A 104 11.29 -0.56 2.03
N THR A 105 12.43 -1.26 1.94
CA THR A 105 12.59 -2.55 1.27
C THR A 105 13.47 -3.50 2.08
N VAL A 106 13.42 -4.78 1.74
CA VAL A 106 14.30 -5.83 2.31
C VAL A 106 14.82 -6.73 1.18
N LYS A 107 15.88 -7.49 1.45
CA LYS A 107 16.40 -8.49 0.51
C LYS A 107 15.69 -9.83 0.72
N SER A 108 15.73 -10.70 -0.28
CA SER A 108 15.12 -12.04 -0.21
C SER A 108 15.75 -12.97 0.83
N ASP A 109 16.95 -12.65 1.29
CA ASP A 109 17.71 -13.36 2.33
C ASP A 109 17.69 -12.64 3.70
N THR A 110 16.95 -11.53 3.83
CA THR A 110 16.82 -10.80 5.10
C THR A 110 16.11 -11.69 6.16
N PRO A 111 16.70 -11.89 7.35
CA PRO A 111 16.09 -12.66 8.43
C PRO A 111 14.73 -12.10 8.86
N VAL A 112 13.80 -12.99 9.28
CA VAL A 112 12.44 -12.59 9.69
C VAL A 112 12.44 -11.57 10.82
N THR A 113 13.37 -11.66 11.77
CA THR A 113 13.53 -10.70 12.87
C THR A 113 13.86 -9.29 12.36
N GLU A 114 14.74 -9.18 11.37
CA GLU A 114 15.08 -7.91 10.72
C GLU A 114 13.91 -7.37 9.88
N VAL A 115 13.15 -8.25 9.22
CA VAL A 115 11.91 -7.86 8.53
C VAL A 115 10.89 -7.28 9.51
N ALA A 116 10.71 -7.90 10.68
CA ALA A 116 9.81 -7.42 11.73
C ALA A 116 10.26 -6.03 12.23
N GLN A 117 11.55 -5.86 12.51
CA GLN A 117 12.12 -4.57 12.92
C GLN A 117 11.93 -3.50 11.84
N ALA A 118 12.11 -3.82 10.57
CA ALA A 118 11.90 -2.89 9.48
C ALA A 118 10.42 -2.46 9.37
N LEU A 119 9.48 -3.39 9.45
CA LEU A 119 8.03 -3.09 9.43
C LEU A 119 7.65 -2.10 10.55
N LEU A 120 8.16 -2.33 11.77
CA LEU A 120 7.93 -1.46 12.92
C LEU A 120 8.61 -0.10 12.77
N ARG A 121 9.90 -0.08 12.40
CA ARG A 121 10.71 1.13 12.23
C ARG A 121 10.08 2.09 11.22
N TYR A 122 9.65 1.58 10.07
CA TYR A 122 9.03 2.39 9.04
C TYR A 122 7.54 2.66 9.30
N GLY A 123 6.94 2.00 10.29
CA GLY A 123 5.51 2.08 10.58
C GLY A 123 4.67 1.63 9.39
N VAL A 124 5.08 0.59 8.67
CA VAL A 124 4.41 0.07 7.45
C VAL A 124 3.95 -1.36 7.63
N ASN A 125 2.87 -1.73 6.93
CA ASN A 125 2.29 -3.09 7.02
C ASN A 125 2.88 -4.07 5.99
N SER A 126 3.72 -3.57 5.08
CA SER A 126 4.37 -4.38 4.06
C SER A 126 5.66 -3.75 3.52
N LEU A 127 6.58 -4.64 3.14
CA LEU A 127 7.88 -4.31 2.56
C LEU A 127 8.03 -5.05 1.22
N PRO A 128 8.45 -4.38 0.13
CA PRO A 128 8.89 -5.02 -1.08
C PRO A 128 10.17 -5.82 -0.80
N VAL A 129 10.25 -7.00 -1.39
CA VAL A 129 11.37 -7.94 -1.23
C VAL A 129 12.12 -8.01 -2.55
N PHE A 130 13.41 -7.67 -2.52
CA PHE A 130 14.27 -7.69 -3.69
C PHE A 130 15.22 -8.89 -3.66
N ARG A 131 15.38 -9.54 -4.81
CA ARG A 131 16.51 -10.45 -5.08
C ARG A 131 17.42 -9.75 -6.06
N ALA A 132 18.65 -9.44 -5.64
CA ALA A 132 19.52 -8.51 -6.37
C ALA A 132 18.77 -7.20 -6.69
N ASN A 133 18.44 -6.94 -7.96
CA ASN A 133 17.76 -5.73 -8.40
C ASN A 133 16.31 -5.99 -8.90
N GLU A 134 15.79 -7.19 -8.66
CA GLU A 134 14.46 -7.62 -9.09
C GLU A 134 13.50 -7.66 -7.90
N LEU A 135 12.33 -7.03 -8.03
CA LEU A 135 11.25 -7.14 -7.06
C LEU A 135 10.61 -8.52 -7.21
N VAL A 136 10.80 -9.41 -6.24
CA VAL A 136 10.30 -10.80 -6.28
C VAL A 136 8.99 -10.99 -5.52
N GLY A 137 8.67 -10.07 -4.61
CA GLY A 137 7.45 -10.18 -3.81
C GLY A 137 7.29 -9.07 -2.79
N ILE A 138 6.27 -9.22 -1.96
CA ILE A 138 5.98 -8.30 -0.86
C ILE A 138 5.75 -9.13 0.40
N VAL A 139 6.48 -8.81 1.47
CA VAL A 139 6.28 -9.40 2.80
C VAL A 139 5.36 -8.49 3.62
N ARG A 140 4.38 -9.09 4.30
CA ARG A 140 3.34 -8.41 5.07
C ARG A 140 3.53 -8.68 6.56
N THR A 141 2.98 -7.81 7.41
CA THR A 141 2.91 -8.07 8.86
C THR A 141 2.23 -9.40 9.19
N LEU A 142 1.21 -9.80 8.43
CA LEU A 142 0.57 -11.12 8.57
C LEU A 142 1.56 -12.26 8.27
N ASP A 143 2.42 -12.12 7.26
CA ASP A 143 3.39 -13.17 6.91
C ASP A 143 4.42 -13.37 8.05
N VAL A 144 4.83 -12.27 8.70
CA VAL A 144 5.72 -12.32 9.87
C VAL A 144 4.98 -12.94 11.06
N PHE A 145 3.73 -12.55 11.31
CA PHE A 145 2.91 -13.10 12.39
C PHE A 145 2.74 -14.63 12.29
N MET A 146 2.60 -15.16 11.07
CA MET A 146 2.41 -16.60 10.84
C MET A 146 3.63 -17.46 11.17
N VAL A 147 4.82 -16.87 11.41
CA VAL A 147 6.06 -17.62 11.68
C VAL A 147 6.78 -17.11 12.94
N ILE A 148 6.18 -16.18 13.68
CA ILE A 148 6.84 -15.55 14.84
C ILE A 148 6.84 -16.46 16.07
N ASP A 149 5.93 -17.44 16.12
CA ASP A 149 5.83 -18.44 17.19
C ASP A 149 7.14 -19.25 17.36
N GLU A 150 7.91 -19.43 16.29
CA GLU A 150 9.25 -20.03 16.32
C GLU A 150 10.24 -19.35 17.28
N TYR A 151 9.98 -18.08 17.64
CA TYR A 151 10.84 -17.25 18.50
C TYR A 151 10.38 -17.18 19.96
N PHE A 152 9.22 -17.74 20.31
CA PHE A 152 8.64 -17.69 21.67
C PHE A 152 8.78 -19.03 22.44
N LYS A 153 9.89 -19.74 22.25
CA LYS A 153 10.20 -20.97 23.00
C LYS A 153 10.37 -20.73 24.50
#